data_AF-A0A3C1MWJ3-F1
#
_entry.id   AF-A0A3C1MWJ3-F1
#
_cell.length_a   1.000
_cell.length_b   1.000
_cell.length_c   1.000
_cell.angle_alpha   90.00
_cell.angle_beta   90.00
_cell.angle_gamma   90.00
#
_symmetry.space_group_name_H-M   'P 1'
#
loop_
_entity.id
_entity.type
_entity.pdbx_description
1 polymer ?
#
loop_
_entity_poly.entity_id
_entity_poly.type
_entity_poly.pdbx_seq_one_letter_code
_entity_poly.pdbx_strand_id
1 'polypeptide(L)' 'MNDTENRLCDMLAQQLEIPREGLTRTTTLEQVGLDSLATIEFMFQIEDSFNIRFDQTGEPPTTLGDVLDQVSAKLEHA' A
#
# COMPACT_ATOMS: atom_id res chain seq x y z
N MET A 1 -12.21 10.95 -4.15
CA MET A 1 -12.60 9.53 -4.20
C MET A 1 -11.59 8.85 -5.12
N ASN A 2 -10.77 7.94 -4.59
CA ASN A 2 -9.52 7.37 -5.16
C ASN A 2 -8.20 8.12 -4.87
N ASP A 3 -8.19 9.17 -4.04
CA ASP A 3 -6.95 9.90 -3.70
C ASP A 3 -5.91 9.01 -3.00
N THR A 4 -6.37 8.14 -2.10
CA THR A 4 -5.55 7.13 -1.42
C THR A 4 -4.94 6.14 -2.40
N GLU A 5 -5.75 5.60 -3.31
CA GLU A 5 -5.31 4.64 -4.33
C GLU A 5 -4.29 5.25 -5.27
N ASN A 6 -4.54 6.47 -5.71
CA ASN A 6 -3.65 7.19 -6.60
C ASN A 6 -2.30 7.46 -5.93
N ARG A 7 -2.28 7.87 -4.65
CA ARG A 7 -1.04 8.04 -3.87
C ARG A 7 -0.29 6.73 -3.69
N LEU A 8 -0.99 5.67 -3.31
CA LEU A 8 -0.37 4.38 -3.00
C LEU A 8 0.24 3.74 -4.26
N CYS A 9 -0.48 3.80 -5.39
CA CYS A 9 0.06 3.40 -6.69
C CYS A 9 1.23 4.29 -7.13
N ASP A 10 1.20 5.60 -6.88
CA ASP A 10 2.30 6.50 -7.26
C ASP A 10 3.57 6.17 -6.47
N MET A 11 3.46 5.98 -5.15
CA MET A 11 4.57 5.58 -4.27
C MET A 11 5.19 4.25 -4.72
N LEU A 12 4.36 3.26 -5.05
CA LEU A 12 4.84 1.98 -5.55
C LEU A 12 5.43 2.06 -6.95
N ALA A 13 4.80 2.83 -7.86
CA ALA A 13 5.31 3.03 -9.21
C ALA A 13 6.68 3.70 -9.19
N GLN A 14 6.90 4.66 -8.28
CA GLN A 14 8.20 5.30 -8.06
C GLN A 14 9.22 4.33 -7.45
N GLN A 15 8.83 3.55 -6.44
CA GLN A 15 9.74 2.64 -5.74
C GLN A 15 10.18 1.45 -6.60
N LEU A 16 9.27 0.93 -7.43
CA LEU A 16 9.47 -0.29 -8.21
C LEU A 16 9.79 0.00 -9.67
N GLU A 17 9.83 1.28 -10.07
CA GLU A 17 10.08 1.74 -11.44
C GLU A 17 9.13 1.10 -12.48
N ILE A 18 7.89 0.81 -12.07
CA ILE A 18 6.85 0.20 -12.92
C ILE A 18 5.70 1.17 -13.16
N PRO A 19 5.02 1.07 -14.33
CA PRO A 19 3.87 1.92 -14.61
C PRO A 19 2.70 1.60 -13.68
N ARG A 20 2.04 2.65 -13.17
CA ARG A 20 0.79 2.57 -12.39
C ARG A 20 -0.31 1.76 -13.07
N GLU A 21 -0.29 1.66 -14.39
CA GLU A 21 -1.24 0.86 -15.18
C GLU A 21 -1.12 -0.65 -14.92
N GLY A 22 0.05 -1.13 -14.47
CA GLY A 22 0.26 -2.52 -14.06
C GLY A 22 -0.06 -2.77 -12.57
N LEU A 23 -0.27 -1.71 -11.78
CA LEU A 23 -0.58 -1.80 -10.37
C LEU A 23 -2.10 -1.89 -10.18
N THR A 24 -2.58 -3.12 -10.00
CA THR A 24 -4.00 -3.40 -9.79
C THR A 24 -4.23 -3.95 -8.38
N ARG A 25 -5.47 -3.86 -7.90
CA ARG A 25 -5.86 -4.42 -6.60
C ARG A 25 -5.62 -5.94 -6.50
N THR A 26 -5.57 -6.64 -7.63
CA THR A 26 -5.26 -8.07 -7.72
C THR A 26 -3.78 -8.40 -7.70
N THR A 27 -2.91 -7.40 -7.86
CA THR A 27 -1.46 -7.59 -7.88
C THR A 27 -0.94 -7.84 -6.46
N THR A 28 -0.14 -8.88 -6.26
CA THR A 28 0.49 -9.16 -4.96
C THR A 28 1.73 -8.29 -4.75
N LEU A 29 2.05 -7.97 -3.48
CA LEU A 29 3.26 -7.19 -3.14
C LEU A 29 4.53 -7.92 -3.61
N GLU A 30 4.55 -9.24 -3.48
CA GLU A 30 5.65 -10.09 -3.96
C GLU A 30 5.80 -10.04 -5.49
N GLN A 31 4.69 -10.03 -6.25
CA GLN A 31 4.73 -9.98 -7.72
C GLN A 31 5.29 -8.66 -8.27
N VAL A 32 5.16 -7.57 -7.52
CA VAL A 32 5.71 -6.26 -7.92
C VAL A 32 7.15 -6.08 -7.46
N GLY A 33 7.69 -7.03 -6.70
CA GLY A 33 9.06 -6.99 -6.20
C GLY A 33 9.21 -6.29 -4.84
N LEU A 34 8.14 -6.23 -4.04
CA LEU A 34 8.28 -5.84 -2.64
C LEU A 34 8.78 -7.04 -1.84
N ASP A 35 10.06 -7.00 -1.49
CA ASP A 35 10.63 -7.89 -0.48
C ASP A 35 10.09 -7.58 0.92
N SER A 36 10.35 -8.47 1.88
CA SER A 36 9.92 -8.28 3.28
C SER A 36 10.38 -6.94 3.88
N LEU A 37 11.57 -6.44 3.50
CA LEU A 37 12.05 -5.13 3.95
C LEU A 37 11.32 -3.96 3.25
N ALA A 38 11.16 -4.02 1.93
CA ALA A 38 10.47 -2.99 1.16
C ALA A 38 8.99 -2.88 1.57
N THR A 39 8.37 -4.00 1.93
CA THR A 39 7.00 -4.06 2.46
C THR A 39 6.89 -3.33 3.82
N ILE A 40 7.88 -3.47 4.70
CA ILE A 40 7.92 -2.76 5.99
C ILE A 40 8.10 -1.25 5.78
N GLU A 41 9.06 -0.85 4.95
CA GLU A 41 9.31 0.57 4.60
C GLU A 41 8.06 1.21 3.99
N PHE A 42 7.39 0.48 3.09
CA PHE A 42 6.16 0.91 2.46
C PHE A 42 5.02 1.10 3.46
N MET A 43 4.82 0.16 4.39
CA MET A 43 3.83 0.32 5.45
C MET A 43 4.12 1.57 6.30
N PHE A 44 5.37 1.80 6.71
CA PHE A 44 5.77 3.00 7.46
C PHE A 44 5.50 4.29 6.70
N GLN A 45 5.84 4.32 5.41
CA GLN A 45 5.58 5.45 4.52
C GLN A 45 4.10 5.77 4.41
N ILE A 46 3.23 4.74 4.36
CA ILE A 46 1.78 4.92 4.36
C ILE A 46 1.31 5.46 5.72
N GLU A 47 1.77 4.88 6.84
CA GLU A 47 1.42 5.37 8.18
C GLU A 47 1.75 6.84 8.36
N ASP A 48 2.92 7.29 7.90
CA ASP A 48 3.33 8.69 7.93
C ASP A 48 2.50 9.56 6.96
N SER A 49 2.38 9.13 5.69
CA SER A 49 1.69 9.91 4.65
C SER A 49 0.20 10.12 4.91
N PHE A 50 -0.43 9.15 5.56
CA PHE A 50 -1.86 9.15 5.86
C PHE A 50 -2.15 9.40 7.35
N ASN A 51 -1.10 9.53 8.18
CA ASN A 51 -1.18 9.70 9.63
C ASN A 51 -2.06 8.60 10.29
N ILE A 52 -1.93 7.36 9.83
CA ILE A 52 -2.64 6.19 10.36
C ILE A 52 -1.67 5.23 11.06
N ARG A 53 -2.22 4.28 11.81
CA ARG A 53 -1.47 3.19 12.45
C ARG A 53 -2.00 1.84 11.98
N PHE A 54 -1.14 1.04 11.35
CA PHE A 54 -1.49 -0.35 11.07
C PHE A 54 -1.28 -1.19 12.33
N ASP A 55 -2.20 -2.14 12.54
CA ASP A 55 -2.03 -3.07 13.63
C ASP A 55 -1.06 -4.18 13.19
N GLN A 56 0.18 -4.11 13.69
CA GLN A 56 1.24 -5.06 13.33
C GLN A 56 0.96 -6.49 13.83
N THR A 57 -0.13 -6.72 14.57
CA THR A 57 -0.55 -8.05 15.03
C THR A 57 -1.52 -8.74 14.07
N GLY A 58 -2.03 -8.01 13.07
CA GLY A 58 -2.87 -8.56 12.00
C GLY A 58 -2.09 -9.30 10.92
N GLU A 59 -2.83 -9.96 10.02
CA GLU A 59 -2.25 -10.53 8.81
C GLU A 59 -1.72 -9.40 7.90
N PRO A 60 -0.46 -9.47 7.46
CA PRO A 60 0.09 -8.46 6.57
C PRO A 60 -0.66 -8.50 5.23
N PRO A 61 -0.92 -7.32 4.63
CA PRO A 61 -1.60 -7.26 3.36
C PRO A 61 -0.76 -7.97 2.29
N THR A 62 -1.36 -8.93 1.60
CA THR A 62 -0.66 -9.72 0.57
C THR A 62 -0.79 -9.10 -0.81
N THR A 63 -1.84 -8.31 -1.02
CA THR A 63 -2.15 -7.64 -2.28
C THR A 63 -2.26 -6.16 -2.13
N LEU A 64 -2.03 -5.45 -3.23
CA LEU A 64 -2.25 -4.02 -3.33
C LEU A 64 -3.68 -3.63 -2.92
N GLY A 65 -4.67 -4.44 -3.31
CA GLY A 65 -6.06 -4.22 -2.95
C GLY A 65 -6.31 -4.27 -1.46
N ASP A 66 -5.61 -5.15 -0.74
CA ASP A 66 -5.71 -5.30 0.72
C ASP A 66 -5.12 -4.09 1.43
N VAL A 67 -3.92 -3.63 1.02
CA VAL A 67 -3.32 -2.40 1.55
C VAL A 67 -4.28 -1.22 1.37
N LEU A 68 -4.80 -1.06 0.15
CA LEU A 68 -5.73 0.02 -0.18
C LEU A 68 -6.98 -0.02 0.66
N ASP A 69 -7.56 -1.19 0.86
CA ASP A 69 -8.76 -1.36 1.67
C ASP A 69 -8.49 -0.99 3.13
N GLN A 70 -7.40 -1.49 3.70
CA GLN A 70 -7.02 -1.18 5.07
C GLN A 70 -6.76 0.32 5.28
N VAL A 71 -6.02 0.97 4.37
CA VAL A 71 -5.75 2.42 4.46
C VAL A 71 -7.05 3.21 4.35
N SER A 72 -7.89 2.86 3.38
CA SER A 72 -9.16 3.56 3.13
C SER A 72 -10.08 3.42 4.34
N ALA A 73 -10.26 2.20 4.85
CA ALA A 73 -11.09 1.93 6.01
C ALA A 73 -10.61 2.67 7.27
N LYS A 74 -9.29 2.80 7.46
CA LYS A 74 -8.69 3.56 8.55
C LYS A 74 -8.90 5.06 8.39
N LEU A 75 -8.69 5.61 7.19
CA LEU A 75 -8.88 7.04 6.89
C LEU A 75 -10.34 7.49 7.02
N GLU A 76 -11.29 6.64 6.66
CA GLU A 76 -12.72 6.94 6.81
C GLU A 76 -13.18 7.00 8.27
N HIS A 77 -12.42 6.37 9.17
CA HIS A 77 -12.67 6.36 10.62
C HIS A 77 -11.69 7.24 11.43
N ALA A 78 -10.79 7.98 10.77
CA ALA A 78 -9.76 8.82 11.39
C ALA A 78 -10.20 10.28 11.57
#